data_AF-A0A1Y2AVZ2-F1
#
_entry.id   AF-A0A1Y2AVZ2-F1
#
_cell.length_a   1.000
_cell.length_b   1.000
_cell.length_c   1.000
_cell.angle_alpha   90.00
_cell.angle_beta   90.00
_cell.angle_gamma   90.00
#
_symmetry.space_group_name_H-M   'P 1'
#
loop_
_entity.id
_entity.type
_entity.pdbx_description
1 polymer ?
#
loop_
_entity_poly.entity_id
_entity_poly.type
_entity_poly.pdbx_seq_one_letter_code
_entity_poly.pdbx_strand_id
1 'polypeptide(L)'
;MEIPFSPEYPNIRKTIYNEQWTLFIKSKCVVTGEAFISVMNQWVKDPQNVTPPILRAEIIKESTNEYKENDYTVIKFIRRRIVSRQNRDKNIIQDVKFIKYDNGEYRVIHTPVFDEEIKDYSDFPYYFPPLKKFSYGIIPFSNINNNQMNNDKKGKEVMKEETVVVNDNTSDTKANKEISNKTINKNNKIENKSIENLSYIYLEIIPVNEDEEVSDRMKGVYTRLLKMLYKHCKGTMNGYKKRVIHDLLVPKILYQDTYYALKQKYGKYWVENWPEETDPQKHVFEDIGIATWLKLLWKDDKEKISFIDIGCGNGLLTNLLTKEGFKGYGIDISKRKVWDIYDKDVKLEERFISPQTQTFEDGTWLIGNHPDEMTLWIPIMASKSGYNSKFVIIPCCFFELTGSKFSGKGYNIKKNGRYHCYLDRVRKLMTDCGYVVEEERLRIPSTKNIALVGRKRTFREDDEEEYNRIKKRIKAYIDEVEASGEFKLRIPDDEKQRQLLAKRLARKTH
;
A
#
# COMPACT_ATOMS: atom_id res chain seq x y z
N MET A 1 26.28 7.48 -17.98
CA MET A 1 27.02 6.77 -16.92
C MET A 1 26.17 6.86 -15.65
N GLU A 2 25.77 5.75 -15.04
CA GLU A 2 25.07 5.82 -13.74
C GLU A 2 26.10 6.13 -12.66
N ILE A 3 25.89 7.21 -11.90
CA ILE A 3 26.74 7.54 -10.76
C ILE A 3 26.40 6.54 -9.65
N PRO A 4 27.37 5.72 -9.20
CA PRO A 4 27.12 4.76 -8.13
C PRO A 4 26.73 5.51 -6.85
N PHE A 5 25.70 5.01 -6.16
CA PHE A 5 25.30 5.56 -4.87
C PHE A 5 26.30 5.12 -3.80
N SER A 6 27.28 5.98 -3.54
CA SER A 6 28.37 5.77 -2.58
C SER A 6 28.21 6.74 -1.41
N PRO A 7 27.70 6.28 -0.25
CA PRO A 7 27.56 7.14 0.92
C PRO A 7 28.89 7.44 1.59
N GLU A 8 29.10 8.70 1.93
CA GLU A 8 30.26 9.22 2.66
C GLU A 8 29.81 9.75 4.03
N TYR A 9 30.67 9.63 5.06
CA TYR A 9 30.40 10.11 6.42
C TYR A 9 31.36 11.26 6.77
N PRO A 10 31.10 12.47 6.30
CA PRO A 10 32.05 13.56 6.44
C PRO A 10 32.13 14.08 7.89
N ASN A 11 31.11 13.86 8.73
CA ASN A 11 31.04 14.32 10.12
C ASN A 11 31.37 15.81 10.30
N ILE A 12 30.94 16.65 9.35
CA ILE A 12 31.21 18.08 9.36
C ILE A 12 30.18 18.78 10.25
N ARG A 13 30.64 19.46 11.29
CA ARG A 13 29.79 20.28 12.15
C ARG A 13 29.63 21.69 11.56
N LYS A 14 28.41 22.21 11.56
CA LYS A 14 28.07 23.57 11.12
C LYS A 14 27.09 24.18 12.10
N THR A 15 27.33 25.43 12.49
CA THR A 15 26.36 26.19 13.29
C THR A 15 25.39 26.89 12.35
N ILE A 16 24.11 26.58 12.49
CA ILE A 16 23.02 27.17 11.70
C ILE A 16 21.98 27.66 12.71
N TYR A 17 21.73 28.97 12.74
CA TYR A 17 20.75 29.60 13.66
C TYR A 17 20.93 29.19 15.13
N ASN A 18 22.16 29.25 15.63
CA ASN A 18 22.56 28.85 16.99
C ASN A 18 22.39 27.36 17.30
N GLU A 19 22.15 26.52 16.29
CA GLU A 19 22.10 25.06 16.44
C GLU A 19 23.31 24.42 15.75
N GLN A 20 23.97 23.48 16.43
CA GLN A 20 25.10 22.75 15.87
C GLN A 20 24.59 21.51 15.11
N TRP A 21 24.56 21.61 13.78
CA TRP A 21 24.20 20.52 12.89
C TRP A 21 25.43 19.71 12.50
N THR A 22 25.30 18.39 12.44
CA THR A 22 26.34 17.50 11.91
C THR A 22 25.88 16.91 10.59
N LEU A 23 26.62 17.20 9.51
CA LEU A 23 26.48 16.51 8.23
C LEU A 23 26.99 15.09 8.38
N PHE A 24 26.05 14.19 8.64
CA PHE A 24 26.37 12.85 9.08
C PHE A 24 26.67 11.91 7.90
N ILE A 25 25.81 11.94 6.88
CA ILE A 25 25.95 11.09 5.70
C ILE A 25 25.51 11.84 4.45
N LYS A 26 26.27 11.73 3.37
CA LYS A 26 25.92 12.30 2.06
C LYS A 26 26.27 11.34 0.93
N SER A 27 25.64 11.50 -0.23
CA SER A 27 26.04 10.81 -1.44
C SER A 27 25.74 11.66 -2.67
N LYS A 28 26.64 11.59 -3.65
CA LYS A 28 26.45 12.21 -4.96
C LYS A 28 25.46 11.38 -5.78
N CYS A 29 24.47 12.02 -6.38
CA CYS A 29 23.39 11.34 -7.10
C CYS A 29 22.81 12.20 -8.23
N VAL A 30 22.01 11.58 -9.09
CA VAL A 30 21.22 12.28 -10.12
C VAL A 30 19.76 12.28 -9.68
N VAL A 31 19.35 13.32 -8.95
CA VAL A 31 18.02 13.49 -8.36
C VAL A 31 17.64 14.98 -8.36
N THR A 32 16.38 15.28 -8.70
CA THR A 32 15.84 16.66 -8.67
C THR A 32 15.25 17.02 -7.31
N GLY A 33 15.18 18.32 -7.01
CA GLY A 33 14.55 18.82 -5.79
C GLY A 33 13.06 18.47 -5.68
N GLU A 34 12.33 18.49 -6.79
CA GLU A 34 10.90 18.15 -6.84
C GLU A 34 10.65 16.68 -6.49
N ALA A 35 11.48 15.78 -7.03
CA ALA A 35 11.41 14.35 -6.71
C ALA A 35 11.70 14.11 -5.23
N PHE A 36 12.70 14.79 -4.67
CA PHE A 36 13.03 14.73 -3.26
C PHE A 36 11.87 15.21 -2.37
N ILE A 37 11.30 16.39 -2.63
CA ILE A 37 10.19 16.95 -1.86
C ILE A 37 8.96 16.03 -1.94
N SER A 38 8.66 15.49 -3.12
CA SER A 38 7.56 14.54 -3.32
C SER A 38 7.72 13.27 -2.48
N VAL A 39 8.92 12.68 -2.47
CA VAL A 39 9.21 11.48 -1.67
C VAL A 39 9.20 11.78 -0.17
N MET A 40 9.80 12.90 0.25
CA MET A 40 9.78 13.30 1.66
C MET A 40 8.36 13.54 2.17
N ASN A 41 7.50 14.17 1.37
CA ASN A 41 6.08 14.32 1.71
C ASN A 41 5.39 12.95 1.89
N GLN A 42 5.72 11.96 1.06
CA GLN A 42 5.20 10.59 1.23
C GLN A 42 5.74 9.93 2.51
N TRP A 43 7.03 10.05 2.82
CA TRP A 43 7.62 9.49 4.05
C TRP A 43 7.07 10.17 5.32
N VAL A 44 6.72 11.45 5.23
CA VAL A 44 6.09 12.20 6.32
C VAL A 44 4.64 11.78 6.54
N LYS A 45 3.89 11.46 5.48
CA LYS A 45 2.49 11.02 5.61
C LYS A 45 2.35 9.51 5.87
N ASP A 46 3.27 8.70 5.35
CA ASP A 46 3.26 7.24 5.45
C ASP A 46 4.62 6.67 5.94
N PRO A 47 5.07 7.04 7.16
CA PRO A 47 6.36 6.59 7.69
C PRO A 47 6.47 5.06 7.88
N GLN A 48 5.34 4.35 8.02
CA GLN A 48 5.32 2.89 8.15
C GLN A 48 5.91 2.16 6.92
N ASN A 49 5.99 2.82 5.77
CA ASN A 49 6.57 2.25 4.56
C ASN A 49 8.10 2.19 4.61
N VAL A 50 8.73 2.91 5.55
CA VAL A 50 10.19 3.04 5.65
C VAL A 50 10.74 2.70 7.03
N THR A 51 9.88 2.77 8.06
CA THR A 51 10.21 2.41 9.44
C THR A 51 9.16 1.41 9.95
N PRO A 52 9.39 0.09 9.83
CA PRO A 52 8.39 -0.96 10.11
C PRO A 52 7.73 -0.95 11.49
N PRO A 53 8.43 -0.57 12.59
CA PRO A 53 7.80 -0.46 13.91
C PRO A 53 6.71 0.61 14.00
N ILE A 54 6.64 1.55 13.06
CA ILE A 54 5.59 2.56 13.01
C ILE A 54 4.32 1.96 12.40
N LEU A 55 3.18 2.24 13.02
CA LEU A 55 1.87 1.86 12.49
C LEU A 55 1.41 2.84 11.41
N ARG A 56 1.42 4.14 11.73
CA ARG A 56 0.98 5.25 10.86
C ARG A 56 1.49 6.60 11.39
N ALA A 57 1.30 7.65 10.59
CA ALA A 57 1.26 9.02 11.06
C ALA A 57 -0.18 9.55 11.06
N GLU A 58 -0.55 10.27 12.11
CA GLU A 58 -1.79 11.05 12.21
C GLU A 58 -1.45 12.52 12.04
N ILE A 59 -2.00 13.16 11.01
CA ILE A 59 -1.71 14.56 10.71
C ILE A 59 -2.59 15.43 11.62
N ILE A 60 -1.95 16.14 12.56
CA ILE A 60 -2.62 17.06 13.49
C ILE A 60 -2.85 18.41 12.81
N LYS A 61 -1.84 18.89 12.07
CA LYS A 61 -1.89 20.17 11.34
C LYS A 61 -1.03 20.08 10.09
N GLU A 62 -1.54 20.60 8.97
CA GLU A 62 -0.78 20.79 7.73
C GLU A 62 -1.01 22.22 7.23
N SER A 63 0.08 22.90 6.84
CA SER A 63 0.03 24.21 6.20
C SER A 63 0.96 24.21 4.99
N THR A 64 0.46 24.76 3.88
CA THR A 64 1.19 24.90 2.61
C THR A 64 1.38 26.37 2.23
N ASN A 65 1.09 27.29 3.15
CA ASN A 65 1.33 28.72 2.90
C ASN A 65 2.84 28.95 2.94
N GLU A 66 3.39 29.43 1.84
CA GLU A 66 4.81 29.74 1.77
C GLU A 66 5.10 31.04 2.52
N TYR A 67 6.17 31.05 3.31
CA TYR A 67 6.65 32.26 3.96
C TYR A 67 8.18 32.21 4.08
N LYS A 68 8.80 33.39 4.01
CA LYS A 68 10.26 33.51 4.19
C LYS A 68 10.60 33.58 5.68
N GLU A 69 11.59 32.79 6.08
CA GLU A 69 12.27 32.87 7.37
C GLU A 69 13.77 33.01 7.06
N ASN A 70 14.38 34.15 7.41
CA ASN A 70 15.80 34.41 7.18
C ASN A 70 16.22 34.24 5.70
N ASP A 71 17.18 33.34 5.40
CA ASP A 71 17.71 33.05 4.07
C ASP A 71 16.99 31.90 3.33
N TYR A 72 15.83 31.47 3.84
CA TYR A 72 15.06 30.38 3.26
C TYR A 72 13.56 30.63 3.24
N THR A 73 12.87 29.86 2.40
CA THR A 73 11.41 29.83 2.29
C THR A 73 10.90 28.53 2.90
N VAL A 74 10.03 28.62 3.91
CA VAL A 74 9.25 27.47 4.38
C VAL A 74 8.13 27.26 3.38
N ILE A 75 8.14 26.11 2.70
CA ILE A 75 7.15 25.77 1.67
C ILE A 75 6.03 24.88 2.20
N LYS A 76 6.26 24.18 3.33
CA LYS A 76 5.25 23.33 3.98
C LYS A 76 5.61 23.08 5.43
N PHE A 77 4.60 23.02 6.27
CA PHE A 77 4.70 22.61 7.67
C PHE A 77 3.69 21.50 7.97
N ILE A 78 4.14 20.44 8.63
CA ILE A 78 3.28 19.34 9.10
C ILE A 78 3.59 19.08 10.58
N ARG A 79 2.57 19.15 11.44
CA ARG A 79 2.60 18.54 12.78
C ARG A 79 1.88 17.20 12.72
N ARG A 80 2.56 16.13 13.14
CA ARG A 80 2.02 14.77 13.12
C ARG A 80 2.24 14.05 14.45
N ARG A 81 1.33 13.16 14.83
CA ARG A 81 1.56 12.12 15.83
C ARG A 81 2.01 10.84 15.11
N ILE A 82 3.14 10.30 15.50
CA ILE A 82 3.63 8.99 15.03
C ILE A 82 3.10 7.94 15.98
N VAL A 83 2.33 7.00 15.45
CA VAL A 83 1.68 5.94 16.23
C VAL A 83 2.49 4.66 16.14
N SER A 84 2.82 4.07 17.29
CA SER A 84 3.55 2.81 17.32
C SER A 84 2.68 1.63 16.87
N ARG A 85 3.31 0.64 16.23
CA ARG A 85 2.69 -0.68 16.01
C ARG A 85 2.67 -1.52 17.28
N GLN A 86 3.60 -1.25 18.20
CA GLN A 86 3.73 -1.97 19.46
C GLN A 86 3.08 -1.15 20.56
N ASN A 87 2.08 -1.73 21.26
CA ASN A 87 1.41 -1.05 22.38
C ASN A 87 2.34 -0.68 23.54
N ARG A 88 3.59 -1.16 23.55
CA ARG A 88 4.58 -0.89 24.61
C ARG A 88 5.36 0.40 24.39
N ASP A 89 5.42 0.90 23.15
CA ASP A 89 6.14 2.14 22.86
C ASP A 89 5.17 3.33 22.89
N LYS A 90 5.63 4.44 23.47
CA LYS A 90 4.90 5.71 23.48
C LYS A 90 4.71 6.25 22.06
N ASN A 91 3.66 7.05 21.85
CA ASN A 91 3.52 7.81 20.63
C ASN A 91 4.38 9.08 20.73
N ILE A 92 4.74 9.66 19.59
CA ILE A 92 5.55 10.89 19.60
C ILE A 92 4.98 11.91 18.62
N ILE A 93 4.86 13.16 19.07
CA ILE A 93 4.52 14.29 18.20
C ILE A 93 5.80 14.80 17.55
N GLN A 94 5.71 15.11 16.26
CA GLN A 94 6.81 15.65 15.48
C GLN A 94 6.33 16.78 14.57
N ASP A 95 7.08 17.88 14.60
CA ASP A 95 6.99 18.97 13.64
C ASP A 95 7.95 18.73 12.48
N VAL A 96 7.44 18.90 11.26
CA VAL A 96 8.19 18.72 10.02
C VAL A 96 8.09 19.98 9.18
N LYS A 97 9.23 20.65 8.95
CA LYS A 97 9.34 21.84 8.09
C LYS A 97 10.02 21.45 6.77
N PHE A 98 9.37 21.75 5.66
CA PHE A 98 9.96 21.67 4.32
C PHE A 98 10.45 23.07 3.95
N ILE A 99 11.72 23.17 3.60
CA ILE A 99 12.44 24.41 3.40
C ILE A 99 13.11 24.39 2.03
N LYS A 100 13.10 25.53 1.36
CA LYS A 100 13.86 25.82 0.14
C LYS A 100 14.76 27.02 0.37
N TYR A 101 16.06 26.86 0.17
CA TYR A 101 17.04 27.93 0.23
C TYR A 101 17.20 28.61 -1.14
N ASP A 102 17.69 29.84 -1.14
CA ASP A 102 17.93 30.62 -2.35
C ASP A 102 19.00 29.98 -3.27
N ASN A 103 19.91 29.18 -2.70
CA ASN A 103 20.91 28.40 -3.45
C ASN A 103 20.32 27.15 -4.14
N GLY A 104 19.01 26.94 -4.09
CA GLY A 104 18.32 25.78 -4.67
C GLY A 104 18.37 24.50 -3.83
N GLU A 105 18.94 24.56 -2.63
CA GLU A 105 18.90 23.46 -1.66
C GLU A 105 17.49 23.30 -1.09
N TYR A 106 17.06 22.05 -0.97
CA TYR A 106 15.86 21.67 -0.23
C TYR A 106 16.25 20.92 1.03
N ARG A 107 15.58 21.24 2.13
CA ARG A 107 15.77 20.58 3.42
C ARG A 107 14.43 20.26 4.05
N VAL A 108 14.32 19.08 4.65
CA VAL A 108 13.14 18.66 5.41
C VAL A 108 13.59 18.37 6.83
N ILE A 109 13.26 19.29 7.74
CA ILE A 109 13.68 19.26 9.14
C ILE A 109 12.59 18.57 9.97
N HIS A 110 13.00 17.58 10.76
CA HIS A 110 12.17 16.82 11.67
C HIS A 110 12.54 17.17 13.11
N THR A 111 11.57 17.69 13.86
CA THR A 111 11.74 18.15 15.25
C THR A 111 10.73 17.41 16.15
N PRO A 112 11.17 16.61 17.13
CA PRO A 112 10.28 16.04 18.14
C PRO A 112 9.64 17.16 18.97
N VAL A 113 8.40 16.94 19.41
CA VAL A 113 7.65 17.86 20.26
C VAL A 113 7.37 17.15 21.58
N PHE A 114 7.79 17.77 22.68
CA PHE A 114 7.52 17.28 24.03
C PHE A 114 6.07 17.57 24.42
N ASP A 115 5.45 16.60 25.08
CA ASP A 115 4.07 16.63 25.56
C ASP A 115 3.93 15.83 26.86
N GLU A 116 2.71 15.47 27.24
CA GLU A 116 2.46 14.70 28.46
C GLU A 116 2.99 13.25 28.39
N GLU A 117 3.07 12.65 27.19
CA GLU A 117 3.61 11.31 26.97
C GLU A 117 5.14 11.32 26.92
N ILE A 118 5.72 12.27 26.17
CA ILE A 118 7.16 12.44 25.96
C ILE A 118 7.61 13.72 26.67
N LYS A 119 8.17 13.61 27.88
CA LYS A 119 8.57 14.75 28.70
C LYS A 119 10.01 15.16 28.46
N ASP A 120 10.87 14.20 28.17
CA ASP A 120 12.29 14.42 27.87
C ASP A 120 12.84 13.37 26.89
N TYR A 121 14.13 13.48 26.56
CA TYR A 121 14.77 12.60 25.56
C TYR A 121 14.85 11.13 26.00
N SER A 122 14.80 10.84 27.30
CA SER A 122 14.80 9.46 27.82
C SER A 122 13.47 8.74 27.59
N ASP A 123 12.39 9.50 27.35
CA ASP A 123 11.08 8.96 27.00
C ASP A 123 10.95 8.54 25.53
N PHE A 124 11.98 8.77 24.71
CA PHE A 124 11.88 8.53 23.27
C PHE A 124 11.63 7.04 22.97
N PRO A 125 10.62 6.73 22.13
CA PRO A 125 10.30 5.35 21.83
C PRO A 125 11.37 4.71 20.96
N TYR A 126 11.50 3.38 21.03
CA TYR A 126 12.57 2.63 20.36
C TYR A 126 12.65 2.84 18.83
N TYR A 127 11.51 3.13 18.20
CA TYR A 127 11.42 3.36 16.76
C TYR A 127 11.84 4.76 16.32
N PHE A 128 12.04 5.68 17.27
CA PHE A 128 12.40 7.06 17.01
C PHE A 128 13.89 7.30 17.35
N PRO A 129 14.65 8.01 16.50
CA PRO A 129 16.07 8.23 16.77
C PRO A 129 16.25 9.15 17.99
N PRO A 130 17.20 8.87 18.92
CA PRO A 130 17.49 9.70 20.08
C PRO A 130 18.25 10.97 19.68
N LEU A 131 17.58 11.86 18.96
CA LEU A 131 18.14 13.10 18.39
C LEU A 131 17.28 14.29 18.77
N LYS A 132 17.90 15.44 19.03
CA LYS A 132 17.18 16.71 19.19
C LYS A 132 16.44 17.07 17.91
N LYS A 133 17.10 16.90 16.75
CA LYS A 133 16.53 17.07 15.41
C LYS A 133 17.27 16.20 14.40
N PHE A 134 16.63 15.92 13.28
CA PHE A 134 17.32 15.41 12.09
C PHE A 134 16.72 16.03 10.83
N SER A 135 17.49 16.07 9.76
CA SER A 135 17.01 16.56 8.47
C SER A 135 17.47 15.66 7.34
N TYR A 136 16.65 15.58 6.30
CA TYR A 136 17.10 15.13 4.98
C TYR A 136 17.25 16.35 4.11
N GLY A 137 18.22 16.34 3.19
CA GLY A 137 18.34 17.42 2.24
C GLY A 137 18.93 17.00 0.90
N ILE A 138 18.75 17.88 -0.07
CA ILE A 138 19.30 17.77 -1.41
C ILE A 138 19.77 19.13 -1.88
N ILE A 139 20.97 19.17 -2.46
CA ILE A 139 21.57 20.40 -3.00
C ILE A 139 22.14 20.15 -4.41
N PRO A 140 21.81 20.99 -5.41
CA PRO A 140 22.39 20.88 -6.75
C PRO A 140 23.91 21.09 -6.75
N PHE A 141 24.62 20.26 -7.52
CA PHE A 141 26.08 20.27 -7.60
C PHE A 141 26.64 21.58 -8.19
N SER A 142 25.94 22.15 -9.18
CA SER A 142 26.31 23.44 -9.81
C SER A 142 26.42 24.58 -8.80
N ASN A 143 25.62 24.53 -7.73
CA ASN A 143 25.49 25.63 -6.77
C ASN A 143 26.45 25.50 -5.59
N ILE A 144 27.13 24.36 -5.45
CA ILE A 144 28.19 24.17 -4.44
C ILE A 144 29.49 24.84 -4.89
N ASN A 145 29.82 24.75 -6.18
CA ASN A 145 31.05 25.33 -6.74
C ASN A 145 31.04 26.86 -6.78
N ASN A 146 29.88 27.50 -6.94
CA ASN A 146 29.77 28.96 -6.93
C ASN A 146 30.08 29.59 -5.55
N ASN A 147 29.93 28.84 -4.46
CA ASN A 147 30.26 29.33 -3.11
C ASN A 147 31.77 29.23 -2.79
N GLN A 148 32.55 28.40 -3.51
CA GLN A 148 34.00 28.38 -3.36
C GLN A 148 34.69 29.55 -4.10
N MET A 149 34.21 29.94 -5.28
CA MET A 149 34.82 31.05 -6.05
C MET A 149 34.65 32.45 -5.43
N ASN A 150 33.72 32.64 -4.49
CA ASN A 150 33.55 33.93 -3.78
C ASN A 150 34.44 34.08 -2.54
N ASN A 151 34.97 32.99 -1.98
CA ASN A 151 35.87 33.03 -0.83
C ASN A 151 37.35 33.17 -1.23
N ASP A 152 37.74 32.74 -2.43
CA ASP A 152 39.13 32.81 -2.91
C ASP A 152 39.55 34.17 -3.48
N LYS A 153 38.64 35.15 -3.62
CA LYS A 153 38.96 36.51 -4.09
C LYS A 153 39.42 37.49 -3.00
N LYS A 154 39.48 37.07 -1.73
CA LYS A 154 39.90 37.93 -0.61
C LYS A 154 41.28 37.60 -0.01
N GLY A 155 42.05 36.69 -0.62
CA GLY A 155 43.37 36.36 -0.10
C GLY A 155 44.32 35.86 -1.17
N LYS A 156 45.07 36.78 -1.78
CA LYS A 156 46.50 36.67 -2.13
C LYS A 156 46.86 37.66 -3.24
N GLU A 157 47.16 38.90 -2.83
CA GLU A 157 48.34 39.58 -3.35
C GLU A 157 49.59 38.87 -2.81
N VAL A 158 50.71 39.04 -3.53
CA VAL A 158 52.11 38.78 -3.14
C VAL A 158 52.73 37.45 -3.61
N MET A 159 53.59 37.62 -4.63
CA MET A 159 54.85 36.91 -4.95
C MET A 159 54.79 35.47 -5.48
N LYS A 160 55.71 35.03 -6.34
CA LYS A 160 56.55 35.59 -7.42
C LYS A 160 57.08 34.33 -8.13
N GLU A 161 57.48 34.52 -9.37
CA GLU A 161 58.10 33.55 -10.29
C GLU A 161 59.08 32.56 -9.64
N GLU A 162 59.08 31.32 -10.12
CA GLU A 162 60.31 30.68 -10.58
C GLU A 162 60.03 29.55 -11.59
N THR A 163 60.57 29.78 -12.78
CA THR A 163 60.71 28.91 -13.94
C THR A 163 61.59 27.69 -13.66
N VAL A 164 61.19 26.52 -14.14
CA VAL A 164 62.14 25.45 -14.52
C VAL A 164 61.78 24.94 -15.92
N VAL A 165 62.71 25.20 -16.83
CA VAL A 165 62.79 24.78 -18.22
C VAL A 165 63.28 23.33 -18.26
N VAL A 166 62.63 22.47 -19.04
CA VAL A 166 63.27 21.32 -19.70
C VAL A 166 62.72 21.20 -21.12
N ASN A 167 63.49 21.79 -22.04
CA ASN A 167 63.67 21.42 -23.46
C ASN A 167 64.02 19.92 -23.58
N ASP A 168 63.90 19.20 -24.69
CA ASP A 168 63.55 19.41 -26.08
C ASP A 168 63.41 17.98 -26.65
N ASN A 169 62.70 17.81 -27.76
CA ASN A 169 63.16 17.11 -28.98
C ASN A 169 61.99 16.70 -29.88
N THR A 170 61.70 17.60 -30.82
CA THR A 170 61.65 17.39 -32.27
C THR A 170 61.43 15.95 -32.80
N SER A 171 60.43 15.75 -33.66
CA SER A 171 60.59 15.92 -35.13
C SER A 171 59.36 15.44 -35.92
N ASP A 172 58.84 16.37 -36.73
CA ASP A 172 58.16 16.28 -38.03
C ASP A 172 57.65 14.94 -38.59
N THR A 173 56.40 14.93 -39.08
CA THR A 173 56.10 14.95 -40.53
C THR A 173 54.60 15.11 -40.84
N LYS A 174 54.32 15.90 -41.89
CA LYS A 174 53.01 16.27 -42.45
C LYS A 174 52.36 15.13 -43.24
N ALA A 175 51.04 14.98 -43.17
CA ALA A 175 50.20 14.68 -44.33
C ALA A 175 48.71 14.94 -44.05
N ASN A 176 48.12 15.84 -44.84
CA ASN A 176 46.69 16.15 -44.90
C ASN A 176 45.86 14.94 -45.34
N LYS A 177 44.69 14.75 -44.69
CA LYS A 177 43.50 14.17 -45.33
C LYS A 177 42.24 14.72 -44.67
N GLU A 178 41.63 15.70 -45.34
CA GLU A 178 40.24 16.07 -45.14
C GLU A 178 39.34 14.88 -45.48
N ILE A 179 38.72 14.25 -44.47
CA ILE A 179 37.56 13.39 -44.66
C ILE A 179 36.51 13.72 -43.59
N SER A 180 35.48 14.41 -44.06
CA SER A 180 34.11 14.50 -43.52
C SER A 180 33.90 14.93 -42.06
N ASN A 181 33.62 16.23 -41.90
CA ASN A 181 32.81 16.77 -40.82
C ASN A 181 31.38 16.19 -40.85
N LYS A 182 31.15 15.05 -40.19
CA LYS A 182 29.78 14.56 -39.91
C LYS A 182 29.65 13.55 -38.78
N THR A 183 30.52 13.57 -37.77
CA THR A 183 30.38 12.65 -36.61
C THR A 183 30.87 13.21 -35.27
N ILE A 184 30.53 14.47 -34.92
CA ILE A 184 30.87 15.02 -33.58
C ILE A 184 29.64 15.56 -32.80
N ASN A 185 28.49 15.79 -33.45
CA ASN A 185 27.36 16.46 -32.77
C ASN A 185 26.27 15.56 -32.15
N LYS A 186 26.47 14.23 -32.07
CA LYS A 186 25.52 13.32 -31.37
C LYS A 186 25.96 12.87 -29.97
N ASN A 187 27.26 12.89 -29.64
CA ASN A 187 27.74 12.47 -28.32
C ASN A 187 27.62 13.59 -27.26
N ASN A 188 27.84 14.86 -27.61
CA ASN A 188 27.71 15.98 -26.67
C ASN A 188 26.28 16.24 -26.20
N LYS A 189 25.25 15.81 -26.96
CA LYS A 189 23.84 15.99 -26.57
C LYS A 189 23.36 14.93 -25.56
N ILE A 190 24.03 13.78 -25.48
CA ILE A 190 23.70 12.69 -24.55
C ILE A 190 24.45 12.86 -23.22
N GLU A 191 25.69 13.38 -23.24
CA GLU A 191 26.45 13.67 -22.01
C GLU A 191 25.86 14.85 -21.22
N ASN A 192 25.42 15.93 -21.90
CA ASN A 192 24.88 17.12 -21.23
C ASN A 192 23.57 16.89 -20.45
N LYS A 193 22.75 15.90 -20.83
CA LYS A 193 21.51 15.57 -20.10
C LYS A 193 21.74 14.90 -18.74
N SER A 194 22.91 14.29 -18.54
CA SER A 194 23.23 13.55 -17.30
C SER A 194 23.76 14.45 -16.18
N ILE A 195 24.17 15.68 -16.51
CA ILE A 195 24.73 16.67 -15.59
C ILE A 195 23.62 17.58 -15.02
N GLU A 196 22.49 17.71 -15.73
CA GLU A 196 21.41 18.68 -15.44
C GLU A 196 20.67 18.45 -14.11
N ASN A 197 20.88 17.31 -13.44
CA ASN A 197 20.26 16.97 -12.15
C ASN A 197 21.27 16.40 -11.14
N LEU A 198 22.55 16.71 -11.32
CA LEU A 198 23.60 16.27 -10.42
C LEU A 198 23.46 16.99 -9.08
N SER A 199 23.30 16.22 -7.99
CA SER A 199 23.03 16.74 -6.65
C SER A 199 23.78 15.94 -5.59
N TYR A 200 23.95 16.52 -4.40
CA TYR A 200 24.21 15.74 -3.18
C TYR A 200 22.91 15.55 -2.42
N ILE A 201 22.59 14.30 -2.10
CA ILE A 201 21.53 13.96 -1.14
C ILE A 201 22.19 13.59 0.19
N TYR A 202 21.63 14.05 1.30
CA TYR A 202 22.28 13.93 2.59
C TYR A 202 21.29 13.84 3.75
N LEU A 203 21.81 13.45 4.91
CA LEU A 203 21.13 13.49 6.20
C LEU A 203 22.03 14.19 7.22
N GLU A 204 21.44 15.14 7.95
CA GLU A 204 22.07 15.87 9.05
C GLU A 204 21.34 15.55 10.36
N ILE A 205 22.07 15.64 11.47
CA ILE A 205 21.55 15.38 12.81
C ILE A 205 21.97 16.45 13.80
N ILE A 206 21.16 16.62 14.84
CA ILE A 206 21.55 17.26 16.10
C ILE A 206 21.42 16.19 17.19
N PRO A 207 22.54 15.68 17.73
CA PRO A 207 22.51 14.68 18.80
C PRO A 207 22.01 15.28 20.12
N VAL A 208 21.51 14.43 21.02
CA VAL A 208 21.11 14.84 22.38
C VAL A 208 22.35 15.32 23.16
N ASN A 209 23.42 14.55 23.07
CA ASN A 209 24.73 14.87 23.66
C ASN A 209 25.74 15.16 22.54
N GLU A 210 26.42 16.32 22.59
CA GLU A 210 27.35 16.75 21.53
C GLU A 210 28.62 15.88 21.44
N ASP A 211 28.95 15.17 22.52
CA ASP A 211 30.12 14.29 22.63
C ASP A 211 29.80 12.81 22.39
N GLU A 212 28.51 12.46 22.20
CA GLU A 212 28.10 11.07 22.01
C GLU A 212 28.28 10.65 20.55
N GLU A 213 29.12 9.64 20.33
CA GLU A 213 29.31 9.07 19.01
C GLU A 213 28.06 8.35 18.51
N VAL A 214 27.73 8.55 17.24
CA VAL A 214 26.65 7.80 16.59
C VAL A 214 27.05 6.34 16.49
N SER A 215 26.35 5.48 17.23
CA SER A 215 26.57 4.03 17.20
C SER A 215 26.54 3.44 15.78
N ASP A 216 27.29 2.35 15.57
CA ASP A 216 27.35 1.68 14.25
C ASP A 216 25.99 1.15 13.80
N ARG A 217 25.14 0.80 14.76
CA ARG A 217 23.75 0.46 14.50
C ARG A 217 22.99 1.63 13.88
N MET A 218 23.10 2.84 14.43
CA MET A 218 22.48 4.05 13.88
C MET A 218 23.07 4.41 12.52
N LYS A 219 24.39 4.29 12.34
CA LYS A 219 25.05 4.42 11.03
C LYS A 219 24.35 3.55 9.99
N GLY A 220 24.21 2.25 10.25
CA GLY A 220 23.54 1.32 9.33
C GLY A 220 22.09 1.65 9.02
N VAL A 221 21.34 2.19 10.00
CA VAL A 221 19.97 2.69 9.79
C VAL A 221 19.98 3.89 8.85
N TYR A 222 20.79 4.91 9.11
CA TYR A 222 20.86 6.12 8.30
C TYR A 222 21.38 5.84 6.88
N THR A 223 22.34 4.93 6.70
CA THR A 223 22.76 4.47 5.36
C THR A 223 21.58 3.90 4.58
N ARG A 224 20.81 3.02 5.21
CA ARG A 224 19.67 2.35 4.57
C ARG A 224 18.57 3.34 4.23
N LEU A 225 18.27 4.28 5.13
CA LEU A 225 17.28 5.34 4.88
C LEU A 225 17.75 6.22 3.71
N LEU A 226 18.99 6.70 3.69
CA LEU A 226 19.48 7.53 2.58
C LEU A 226 19.47 6.77 1.23
N LYS A 227 19.88 5.49 1.23
CA LYS A 227 19.78 4.59 0.06
C LYS A 227 18.34 4.45 -0.44
N MET A 228 17.40 4.25 0.47
CA MET A 228 15.99 4.07 0.13
C MET A 228 15.37 5.37 -0.38
N LEU A 229 15.72 6.50 0.22
CA LEU A 229 15.32 7.83 -0.24
C LEU A 229 15.78 8.07 -1.69
N TYR A 230 17.05 7.82 -1.99
CA TYR A 230 17.59 7.88 -3.34
C TYR A 230 16.81 6.99 -4.32
N LYS A 231 16.59 5.71 -3.95
CA LYS A 231 15.83 4.77 -4.79
C LYS A 231 14.41 5.24 -5.07
N HIS A 232 13.72 5.78 -4.05
CA HIS A 232 12.37 6.30 -4.20
C HIS A 232 12.34 7.55 -5.08
N CYS A 233 13.33 8.44 -4.94
CA CYS A 233 13.45 9.62 -5.82
C CYS A 233 13.65 9.22 -7.28
N LYS A 234 14.54 8.26 -7.54
CA LYS A 234 14.72 7.66 -8.88
C LYS A 234 13.42 7.05 -9.42
N GLY A 235 12.68 6.32 -8.58
CA GLY A 235 11.37 5.79 -8.93
C GLY A 235 10.40 6.88 -9.37
N THR A 236 10.28 7.95 -8.58
CA THR A 236 9.45 9.12 -8.89
C THR A 236 9.85 9.78 -10.22
N MET A 237 11.13 10.03 -10.44
CA MET A 237 11.65 10.61 -11.69
C MET A 237 11.38 9.73 -12.91
N ASN A 238 11.41 8.40 -12.73
CA ASN A 238 11.09 7.43 -13.77
C ASN A 238 9.57 7.24 -13.98
N GLY A 239 8.74 8.12 -13.40
CA GLY A 239 7.29 8.10 -13.57
C GLY A 239 6.58 7.02 -12.74
N TYR A 240 7.14 6.60 -11.60
CA TYR A 240 6.44 5.72 -10.66
C TYR A 240 5.08 6.34 -10.29
N LYS A 241 4.02 5.60 -10.58
CA LYS A 241 2.65 5.92 -10.15
C LYS A 241 2.18 4.85 -9.18
N LYS A 242 1.64 5.27 -8.05
CA LYS A 242 0.98 4.38 -7.08
C LYS A 242 -0.16 3.67 -7.80
N ARG A 243 -0.04 2.35 -7.98
CA ARG A 243 -1.02 1.52 -8.71
C ARG A 243 -2.21 1.09 -7.86
N VAL A 244 -2.02 1.10 -6.55
CA VAL A 244 -2.98 0.60 -5.58
C VAL A 244 -3.41 1.76 -4.70
N ILE A 245 -4.69 2.09 -4.78
CA ILE A 245 -5.35 3.04 -3.88
C ILE A 245 -6.12 2.18 -2.87
N HIS A 246 -5.87 2.44 -1.59
CA HIS A 246 -6.56 1.81 -0.47
C HIS A 246 -7.47 2.86 0.19
N ASP A 247 -8.35 2.39 1.06
CA ASP A 247 -9.13 3.20 1.99
C ASP A 247 -10.17 4.07 1.25
N LEU A 248 -10.83 3.51 0.22
CA LEU A 248 -11.83 4.18 -0.61
C LEU A 248 -13.22 4.16 0.02
N LEU A 249 -13.61 3.02 0.58
CA LEU A 249 -14.92 2.82 1.19
C LEU A 249 -14.87 2.93 2.72
N VAL A 250 -13.72 2.60 3.31
CA VAL A 250 -13.49 2.68 4.76
C VAL A 250 -12.20 3.45 5.04
N PRO A 251 -12.22 4.49 5.88
CA PRO A 251 -11.02 5.26 6.22
C PRO A 251 -9.96 4.42 6.93
N LYS A 252 -8.69 4.61 6.52
CA LYS A 252 -7.50 3.90 7.03
C LYS A 252 -7.41 3.84 8.55
N ILE A 253 -7.57 4.99 9.21
CA ILE A 253 -7.38 5.14 10.66
C ILE A 253 -8.46 4.35 11.40
N LEU A 254 -9.74 4.57 11.05
CA LEU A 254 -10.86 3.83 11.63
C LEU A 254 -10.71 2.32 11.43
N TYR A 255 -10.29 1.89 10.24
CA TYR A 255 -10.01 0.48 9.98
C TYR A 255 -8.93 -0.07 10.90
N GLN A 256 -7.78 0.60 10.99
CA GLN A 256 -6.67 0.13 11.81
C GLN A 256 -7.08 0.03 13.28
N ASP A 257 -7.71 1.07 13.84
CA ASP A 257 -8.08 1.09 15.26
C ASP A 257 -9.10 0.00 15.59
N THR A 258 -10.11 -0.15 14.73
CA THR A 258 -11.13 -1.20 14.88
C THR A 258 -10.50 -2.58 14.72
N TYR A 259 -9.61 -2.78 13.73
CA TYR A 259 -8.89 -4.04 13.52
C TYR A 259 -8.05 -4.41 14.74
N TYR A 260 -7.33 -3.46 15.34
CA TYR A 260 -6.56 -3.70 16.56
C TYR A 260 -7.45 -4.10 17.73
N ALA A 261 -8.59 -3.42 17.92
CA ALA A 261 -9.55 -3.77 18.96
C ALA A 261 -10.10 -5.20 18.77
N LEU A 262 -10.54 -5.56 17.56
CA LEU A 262 -11.04 -6.91 17.27
C LEU A 262 -9.92 -7.96 17.36
N LYS A 263 -8.70 -7.64 16.92
CA LYS A 263 -7.54 -8.53 17.03
C LYS A 263 -7.21 -8.83 18.49
N GLN A 264 -7.25 -7.84 19.38
CA GLN A 264 -7.06 -8.04 20.81
C GLN A 264 -8.20 -8.87 21.42
N LYS A 265 -9.45 -8.59 21.01
CA LYS A 265 -10.64 -9.27 21.53
C LYS A 265 -10.73 -10.75 21.12
N TYR A 266 -10.40 -11.07 19.87
CA TYR A 266 -10.67 -12.38 19.29
C TYR A 266 -9.41 -13.16 18.86
N GLY A 267 -8.33 -12.46 18.52
CA GLY A 267 -7.20 -13.05 17.82
C GLY A 267 -6.46 -14.13 18.61
N LYS A 268 -6.15 -13.86 19.88
CA LYS A 268 -5.40 -14.82 20.72
C LYS A 268 -6.18 -16.13 20.89
N TYR A 269 -7.45 -16.03 21.30
CA TYR A 269 -8.30 -17.19 21.55
C TYR A 269 -8.42 -18.08 20.32
N TRP A 270 -8.81 -17.51 19.17
CA TRP A 270 -9.02 -18.32 17.96
C TRP A 270 -7.73 -18.88 17.38
N VAL A 271 -6.59 -18.20 17.55
CA VAL A 271 -5.30 -18.77 17.11
C VAL A 271 -4.88 -19.95 17.98
N GLU A 272 -5.09 -19.89 19.29
CA GLU A 272 -4.70 -20.94 20.24
C GLU A 272 -5.66 -22.15 20.21
N ASN A 273 -6.93 -21.94 19.85
CA ASN A 273 -7.99 -22.95 19.93
C ASN A 273 -8.59 -23.33 18.57
N TRP A 274 -7.87 -23.13 17.47
CA TRP A 274 -8.36 -23.42 16.12
C TRP A 274 -8.46 -24.93 15.86
N PRO A 275 -9.65 -25.50 15.58
CA PRO A 275 -9.81 -26.94 15.41
C PRO A 275 -9.66 -27.41 13.96
N GLU A 276 -9.52 -26.49 13.00
CA GLU A 276 -9.41 -26.80 11.58
C GLU A 276 -7.96 -27.01 11.14
N GLU A 277 -7.77 -27.66 9.99
CA GLU A 277 -6.43 -27.92 9.42
C GLU A 277 -5.77 -26.67 8.83
N THR A 278 -6.53 -25.59 8.63
CA THR A 278 -6.00 -24.33 8.07
C THR A 278 -5.09 -23.62 9.07
N ASP A 279 -4.08 -22.93 8.55
CA ASP A 279 -3.16 -22.14 9.37
C ASP A 279 -3.90 -20.98 10.07
N PRO A 280 -4.08 -21.03 11.40
CA PRO A 280 -4.85 -20.03 12.12
C PRO A 280 -4.19 -18.65 12.09
N GLN A 281 -2.85 -18.58 11.99
CA GLN A 281 -2.15 -17.29 11.91
C GLN A 281 -2.40 -16.56 10.60
N LYS A 282 -2.93 -17.25 9.58
CA LYS A 282 -3.39 -16.60 8.34
C LYS A 282 -4.89 -16.40 8.38
N HIS A 283 -5.63 -17.48 8.64
CA HIS A 283 -7.08 -17.52 8.53
C HIS A 283 -7.78 -16.57 9.51
N VAL A 284 -7.43 -16.64 10.79
CA VAL A 284 -8.10 -15.87 11.85
C VAL A 284 -7.92 -14.37 11.64
N PHE A 285 -6.71 -13.92 11.31
CA PHE A 285 -6.44 -12.49 11.12
C PHE A 285 -6.98 -11.93 9.81
N GLU A 286 -7.17 -12.78 8.80
CA GLU A 286 -7.86 -12.43 7.55
C GLU A 286 -9.35 -12.16 7.82
N ASP A 287 -10.05 -13.10 8.49
CA ASP A 287 -11.47 -12.93 8.83
C ASP A 287 -11.71 -11.78 9.81
N ILE A 288 -10.84 -11.57 10.81
CA ILE A 288 -10.90 -10.37 11.65
C ILE A 288 -10.76 -9.10 10.80
N GLY A 289 -9.89 -9.13 9.78
CA GLY A 289 -9.71 -8.02 8.85
C GLY A 289 -10.94 -7.73 7.99
N ILE A 290 -11.63 -8.78 7.52
CA ILE A 290 -12.87 -8.66 6.74
C ILE A 290 -14.02 -8.19 7.63
N ALA A 291 -14.20 -8.81 8.81
CA ALA A 291 -15.21 -8.42 9.79
C ALA A 291 -15.07 -6.95 10.21
N THR A 292 -13.83 -6.50 10.43
CA THR A 292 -13.53 -5.09 10.71
C THR A 292 -14.01 -4.18 9.59
N TRP A 293 -13.70 -4.53 8.34
CA TRP A 293 -14.06 -3.72 7.19
C TRP A 293 -15.59 -3.67 7.01
N LEU A 294 -16.29 -4.80 7.12
CA LEU A 294 -17.76 -4.86 7.05
C LEU A 294 -18.41 -4.06 8.16
N LYS A 295 -17.93 -4.21 9.40
CA LYS A 295 -18.41 -3.44 10.55
C LYS A 295 -18.35 -1.94 10.29
N LEU A 296 -17.26 -1.46 9.68
CA LEU A 296 -17.09 -0.04 9.36
C LEU A 296 -17.85 0.40 8.11
N LEU A 297 -18.00 -0.49 7.12
CA LEU A 297 -18.84 -0.24 5.94
C LEU A 297 -20.30 -0.04 6.33
N TRP A 298 -20.76 -0.73 7.38
CA TRP A 298 -22.13 -0.73 7.89
C TRP A 298 -22.35 0.15 9.12
N LYS A 299 -21.35 0.95 9.52
CA LYS A 299 -21.36 1.67 10.80
C LYS A 299 -22.61 2.53 11.03
N ASP A 300 -23.18 3.09 9.97
CA ASP A 300 -24.30 4.04 10.05
C ASP A 300 -25.68 3.36 10.04
N ASP A 301 -25.76 2.06 9.72
CA ASP A 301 -27.01 1.33 9.52
C ASP A 301 -27.13 0.04 10.35
N LYS A 302 -26.25 -0.19 11.33
CA LYS A 302 -26.11 -1.45 12.07
C LYS A 302 -27.44 -2.17 12.39
N GLU A 303 -28.41 -1.47 12.96
CA GLU A 303 -29.69 -2.05 13.40
C GLU A 303 -30.60 -2.51 12.25
N LYS A 304 -30.40 -1.97 11.04
CA LYS A 304 -31.15 -2.31 9.82
C LYS A 304 -30.48 -3.41 9.00
N ILE A 305 -29.25 -3.80 9.36
CA ILE A 305 -28.47 -4.75 8.58
C ILE A 305 -28.80 -6.18 9.01
N SER A 306 -29.36 -6.93 8.08
CA SER A 306 -29.32 -8.39 8.08
C SER A 306 -28.28 -8.86 7.05
N PHE A 307 -27.54 -9.93 7.37
CA PHE A 307 -26.60 -10.52 6.42
C PHE A 307 -26.78 -12.04 6.28
N ILE A 308 -26.36 -12.55 5.12
CA ILE A 308 -26.21 -13.98 4.83
C ILE A 308 -24.82 -14.21 4.25
N ASP A 309 -24.02 -15.02 4.92
CA ASP A 309 -22.68 -15.42 4.46
C ASP A 309 -22.78 -16.68 3.58
N ILE A 310 -22.61 -16.50 2.27
CA ILE A 310 -22.83 -17.52 1.25
C ILE A 310 -21.55 -18.31 1.00
N GLY A 311 -21.59 -19.62 1.30
CA GLY A 311 -20.39 -20.45 1.29
C GLY A 311 -19.47 -20.10 2.46
N CYS A 312 -20.05 -20.00 3.66
CA CYS A 312 -19.36 -19.46 4.84
C CYS A 312 -18.21 -20.36 5.35
N GLY A 313 -18.09 -21.59 4.85
CA GLY A 313 -17.03 -22.53 5.20
C GLY A 313 -16.97 -22.77 6.71
N ASN A 314 -15.88 -22.33 7.35
CA ASN A 314 -15.70 -22.47 8.79
C ASN A 314 -16.58 -21.52 9.62
N GLY A 315 -17.25 -20.54 9.02
CA GLY A 315 -18.20 -19.67 9.71
C GLY A 315 -17.59 -18.64 10.68
N LEU A 316 -16.25 -18.48 10.73
CA LEU A 316 -15.61 -17.54 11.66
C LEU A 316 -16.03 -16.09 11.38
N LEU A 317 -16.15 -15.69 10.11
CA LEU A 317 -16.66 -14.37 9.75
C LEU A 317 -18.08 -14.14 10.29
N THR A 318 -18.98 -15.11 10.10
CA THR A 318 -20.35 -15.07 10.64
C THR A 318 -20.33 -14.94 12.16
N ASN A 319 -19.55 -15.77 12.86
CA ASN A 319 -19.38 -15.68 14.31
C ASN A 319 -18.90 -14.29 14.76
N LEU A 320 -17.86 -13.74 14.14
CA LEU A 320 -17.32 -12.43 14.47
C LEU A 320 -18.37 -11.32 14.29
N LEU A 321 -19.11 -11.33 13.17
CA LEU A 321 -20.16 -10.34 12.91
C LEU A 321 -21.31 -10.46 13.92
N THR A 322 -21.74 -11.69 14.25
CA THR A 322 -22.76 -11.93 15.30
C THR A 322 -22.29 -11.39 16.65
N LYS A 323 -21.04 -11.64 17.06
CA LYS A 323 -20.47 -11.12 18.33
C LYS A 323 -20.25 -9.61 18.35
N GLU A 324 -20.15 -8.99 17.18
CA GLU A 324 -20.14 -7.53 17.04
C GLU A 324 -21.57 -6.94 16.96
N GLY A 325 -22.60 -7.78 17.08
CA GLY A 325 -24.01 -7.40 17.22
C GLY A 325 -24.75 -7.24 15.89
N PHE A 326 -24.24 -7.81 14.80
CA PHE A 326 -24.96 -7.85 13.52
C PHE A 326 -25.89 -9.07 13.47
N LYS A 327 -27.09 -8.88 12.91
CA LYS A 327 -28.05 -9.98 12.70
C LYS A 327 -27.75 -10.68 11.39
N GLY A 328 -27.64 -11.99 11.40
CA GLY A 328 -27.39 -12.75 10.19
C GLY A 328 -27.08 -14.21 10.48
N TYR A 329 -26.73 -14.93 9.43
CA TYR A 329 -26.36 -16.34 9.48
C TYR A 329 -25.46 -16.72 8.31
N GLY A 330 -24.79 -17.85 8.41
CA GLY A 330 -23.97 -18.41 7.33
C GLY A 330 -24.60 -19.66 6.76
N ILE A 331 -24.43 -19.88 5.46
CA ILE A 331 -24.85 -21.10 4.77
C ILE A 331 -23.63 -21.72 4.08
N ASP A 332 -23.40 -23.01 4.32
CA ASP A 332 -22.43 -23.80 3.56
C ASP A 332 -23.04 -25.15 3.19
N ILE A 333 -22.51 -25.79 2.15
CA ILE A 333 -22.94 -27.15 1.76
C ILE A 333 -22.44 -28.21 2.74
N SER A 334 -21.41 -27.90 3.54
CA SER A 334 -20.81 -28.84 4.49
C SER A 334 -20.46 -28.17 5.80
N LYS A 335 -20.92 -28.77 6.91
CA LYS A 335 -20.58 -28.34 8.27
C LYS A 335 -19.09 -28.56 8.56
N ARG A 336 -18.46 -27.61 9.25
CA ARG A 336 -17.06 -27.69 9.71
C ARG A 336 -16.97 -28.00 11.21
N LYS A 337 -15.80 -28.48 11.65
CA LYS A 337 -15.58 -28.90 13.06
C LYS A 337 -15.75 -27.73 14.01
N VAL A 338 -15.29 -26.54 13.61
CA VAL A 338 -15.37 -25.32 14.43
C VAL A 338 -16.81 -24.88 14.69
N TRP A 339 -17.79 -25.31 13.89
CA TRP A 339 -19.19 -24.94 14.09
C TRP A 339 -19.71 -25.40 15.47
N ASP A 340 -19.20 -26.53 15.98
CA ASP A 340 -19.59 -27.07 17.29
C ASP A 340 -19.02 -26.26 18.47
N ILE A 341 -18.06 -25.37 18.22
CA ILE A 341 -17.40 -24.55 19.23
C ILE A 341 -18.05 -23.16 19.36
N TYR A 342 -18.78 -22.72 18.34
CA TYR A 342 -19.44 -21.42 18.40
C TYR A 342 -20.60 -21.39 19.39
N ASP A 343 -20.86 -20.20 19.93
CA ASP A 343 -21.99 -19.98 20.81
C ASP A 343 -23.33 -20.18 20.09
N LYS A 344 -24.37 -20.52 20.85
CA LYS A 344 -25.71 -20.86 20.31
C LYS A 344 -26.40 -19.73 19.53
N ASP A 345 -25.97 -18.49 19.72
CA ASP A 345 -26.48 -17.32 18.99
C ASP A 345 -25.91 -17.22 17.56
N VAL A 346 -24.83 -17.93 17.27
CA VAL A 346 -24.23 -18.02 15.93
C VAL A 346 -25.02 -19.00 15.08
N LYS A 347 -25.73 -18.48 14.08
CA LYS A 347 -26.56 -19.28 13.17
C LYS A 347 -25.75 -19.71 11.96
N LEU A 348 -25.58 -21.02 11.78
CA LEU A 348 -24.92 -21.63 10.63
C LEU A 348 -25.78 -22.79 10.11
N GLU A 349 -26.01 -22.82 8.80
CA GLU A 349 -26.86 -23.80 8.13
C GLU A 349 -26.04 -24.65 7.17
N GLU A 350 -26.04 -25.97 7.39
CA GLU A 350 -25.56 -26.94 6.41
C GLU A 350 -26.67 -27.18 5.37
N ARG A 351 -26.62 -26.43 4.27
CA ARG A 351 -27.68 -26.43 3.26
C ARG A 351 -27.14 -26.14 1.88
N PHE A 352 -27.62 -26.90 0.91
CA PHE A 352 -27.38 -26.61 -0.50
C PHE A 352 -28.16 -25.37 -0.96
N ILE A 353 -27.48 -24.45 -1.65
CA ILE A 353 -28.10 -23.31 -2.33
C ILE A 353 -28.17 -23.64 -3.83
N SER A 354 -29.39 -23.68 -4.38
CA SER A 354 -29.58 -23.75 -5.84
C SER A 354 -29.38 -22.36 -6.44
N PRO A 355 -28.24 -22.07 -7.09
CA PRO A 355 -27.90 -20.68 -7.45
C PRO A 355 -28.81 -20.12 -8.54
N GLN A 356 -29.38 -20.99 -9.39
CA GLN A 356 -30.33 -20.59 -10.43
C GLN A 356 -31.66 -20.09 -9.85
N THR A 357 -32.13 -20.68 -8.75
CA THR A 357 -33.50 -20.48 -8.26
C THR A 357 -33.56 -19.65 -6.97
N GLN A 358 -32.58 -19.80 -6.07
CA GLN A 358 -32.58 -19.17 -4.76
C GLN A 358 -32.78 -17.65 -4.82
N THR A 359 -33.59 -17.15 -3.90
CA THR A 359 -33.80 -15.75 -3.56
C THR A 359 -33.76 -15.60 -2.04
N PHE A 360 -33.56 -14.38 -1.56
CA PHE A 360 -33.52 -14.01 -0.15
C PHE A 360 -34.43 -12.81 0.10
N GLU A 361 -34.63 -12.46 1.36
CA GLU A 361 -35.43 -11.29 1.75
C GLU A 361 -34.82 -9.99 1.20
N ASP A 362 -35.66 -9.12 0.64
CA ASP A 362 -35.19 -7.84 0.12
C ASP A 362 -34.55 -6.98 1.22
N GLY A 363 -33.49 -6.25 0.86
CA GLY A 363 -32.71 -5.46 1.82
C GLY A 363 -31.57 -6.23 2.49
N THR A 364 -31.52 -7.56 2.38
CA THR A 364 -30.46 -8.40 2.98
C THR A 364 -29.11 -8.19 2.29
N TRP A 365 -28.03 -8.21 3.07
CA TRP A 365 -26.66 -8.26 2.57
C TRP A 365 -26.20 -9.69 2.31
N LEU A 366 -25.83 -10.00 1.07
CA LEU A 366 -25.15 -11.26 0.74
C LEU A 366 -23.63 -11.05 0.83
N ILE A 367 -22.96 -11.83 1.67
CA ILE A 367 -21.50 -11.86 1.75
C ILE A 367 -21.00 -13.07 0.96
N GLY A 368 -20.05 -12.83 0.07
CA GLY A 368 -19.23 -13.86 -0.54
C GLY A 368 -17.78 -13.69 -0.10
N ASN A 369 -17.42 -14.24 1.06
CA ASN A 369 -16.03 -14.28 1.49
C ASN A 369 -15.34 -15.47 0.82
N HIS A 370 -14.57 -15.21 -0.25
CA HIS A 370 -13.88 -16.28 -0.99
C HIS A 370 -14.81 -17.43 -1.44
N PRO A 371 -15.99 -17.13 -2.04
CA PRO A 371 -17.12 -18.07 -2.11
C PRO A 371 -17.02 -19.05 -3.30
N ASP A 372 -15.80 -19.30 -3.80
CA ASP A 372 -15.50 -20.18 -4.91
C ASP A 372 -16.46 -20.05 -6.11
N GLU A 373 -17.18 -21.13 -6.46
CA GLU A 373 -18.12 -21.21 -7.57
C GLU A 373 -19.28 -20.22 -7.44
N MET A 374 -19.61 -19.74 -6.23
CA MET A 374 -20.72 -18.82 -5.99
C MET A 374 -20.39 -17.36 -6.33
N THR A 375 -19.12 -17.05 -6.64
CA THR A 375 -18.67 -15.68 -6.94
C THR A 375 -19.56 -14.98 -7.98
N LEU A 376 -19.89 -15.64 -9.09
CA LEU A 376 -20.73 -15.04 -10.14
C LEU A 376 -22.24 -15.17 -9.86
N TRP A 377 -22.64 -16.06 -8.95
CA TRP A 377 -24.05 -16.26 -8.60
C TRP A 377 -24.57 -15.25 -7.59
N ILE A 378 -23.72 -14.74 -6.69
CA ILE A 378 -24.13 -13.78 -5.65
C ILE A 378 -24.77 -12.50 -6.24
N PRO A 379 -24.22 -11.83 -7.28
CA PRO A 379 -24.87 -10.66 -7.86
C PRO A 379 -26.24 -10.99 -8.48
N ILE A 380 -26.36 -12.17 -9.09
CA ILE A 380 -27.61 -12.68 -9.68
C ILE A 380 -28.65 -12.92 -8.58
N MET A 381 -28.29 -13.65 -7.52
CA MET A 381 -29.18 -13.93 -6.39
C MET A 381 -29.61 -12.62 -5.71
N ALA A 382 -28.69 -11.69 -5.46
CA ALA A 382 -29.02 -10.39 -4.88
C ALA A 382 -29.98 -9.61 -5.79
N SER A 383 -29.74 -9.56 -7.10
CA SER A 383 -30.63 -8.84 -8.01
C SER A 383 -32.03 -9.46 -8.11
N LYS A 384 -32.14 -10.78 -7.99
CA LYS A 384 -33.43 -11.48 -7.97
C LYS A 384 -34.19 -11.30 -6.65
N SER A 385 -33.47 -11.08 -5.54
CA SER A 385 -34.03 -11.00 -4.19
C SER A 385 -34.83 -9.71 -3.94
N GLY A 386 -34.48 -8.62 -4.63
CA GLY A 386 -35.26 -7.38 -4.60
C GLY A 386 -34.40 -6.14 -4.83
N TYR A 387 -35.01 -4.96 -4.97
CA TYR A 387 -34.31 -3.72 -5.32
C TYR A 387 -33.29 -3.31 -4.24
N ASN A 388 -33.64 -3.51 -2.96
CA ASN A 388 -32.84 -3.07 -1.81
C ASN A 388 -31.75 -4.05 -1.39
N SER A 389 -31.73 -5.25 -1.98
CA SER A 389 -30.72 -6.28 -1.75
C SER A 389 -29.32 -5.79 -2.09
N LYS A 390 -28.34 -6.17 -1.28
CA LYS A 390 -26.95 -5.69 -1.38
C LYS A 390 -26.00 -6.87 -1.29
N PHE A 391 -24.76 -6.69 -1.74
CA PHE A 391 -23.76 -7.73 -1.58
C PHE A 391 -22.34 -7.19 -1.54
N VAL A 392 -21.46 -8.03 -1.00
CA VAL A 392 -20.01 -7.94 -1.16
C VAL A 392 -19.48 -9.29 -1.62
N ILE A 393 -18.50 -9.30 -2.51
CA ILE A 393 -17.79 -10.51 -2.92
C ILE A 393 -16.29 -10.25 -2.88
N ILE A 394 -15.53 -11.21 -2.37
CA ILE A 394 -14.06 -11.22 -2.33
C ILE A 394 -13.56 -12.41 -3.18
N PRO A 395 -13.39 -12.24 -4.51
CA PRO A 395 -13.11 -13.37 -5.41
C PRO A 395 -11.70 -13.97 -5.20
N CYS A 396 -11.60 -15.27 -4.94
CA CYS A 396 -10.32 -16.00 -4.87
C CYS A 396 -10.11 -16.98 -6.02
N CYS A 397 -11.18 -17.70 -6.40
CA CYS A 397 -11.17 -18.79 -7.37
C CYS A 397 -11.91 -18.39 -8.64
N PHE A 398 -11.35 -18.75 -9.80
CA PHE A 398 -11.83 -18.23 -11.08
C PHE A 398 -12.79 -19.23 -11.72
N PHE A 399 -14.04 -19.24 -11.26
CA PHE A 399 -15.10 -20.10 -11.78
C PHE A 399 -16.08 -19.31 -12.65
N GLU A 400 -16.59 -19.95 -13.70
CA GLU A 400 -17.73 -19.48 -14.48
C GLU A 400 -19.05 -19.92 -13.83
N LEU A 401 -20.17 -19.39 -14.31
CA LEU A 401 -21.51 -19.76 -13.82
C LEU A 401 -21.80 -21.27 -13.93
N THR A 402 -21.20 -21.96 -14.92
CA THR A 402 -21.32 -23.42 -15.08
C THR A 402 -20.54 -24.23 -14.04
N GLY A 403 -19.71 -23.59 -13.20
CA GLY A 403 -18.76 -24.24 -12.31
C GLY A 403 -17.47 -24.68 -13.00
N SER A 404 -17.33 -24.44 -14.30
CA SER A 404 -16.06 -24.61 -15.03
C SER A 404 -15.04 -23.53 -14.64
N LYS A 405 -13.75 -23.75 -14.94
CA LYS A 405 -12.71 -22.74 -14.70
C LYS A 405 -12.79 -21.65 -15.77
N PHE A 406 -12.73 -20.39 -15.34
CA PHE A 406 -12.66 -19.20 -16.18
C PHE A 406 -11.65 -19.37 -17.31
N SER A 407 -12.09 -19.39 -18.56
CA SER A 407 -11.17 -19.59 -19.68
C SER A 407 -10.28 -18.37 -19.91
N GLY A 408 -10.81 -17.17 -19.64
CA GLY A 408 -10.23 -15.88 -20.00
C GLY A 408 -10.22 -15.61 -21.51
N LYS A 409 -10.97 -16.39 -22.29
CA LYS A 409 -11.23 -16.12 -23.71
C LYS A 409 -11.88 -14.73 -23.83
N GLY A 410 -11.35 -13.90 -24.72
CA GLY A 410 -11.78 -12.50 -24.88
C GLY A 410 -11.08 -11.49 -23.96
N TYR A 411 -10.19 -11.92 -23.06
CA TYR A 411 -9.42 -11.03 -22.18
C TYR A 411 -7.93 -11.03 -22.49
N ASN A 412 -7.26 -9.89 -22.30
CA ASN A 412 -5.80 -9.79 -22.44
C ASN A 412 -5.07 -10.26 -21.17
N ILE A 413 -5.08 -11.57 -20.93
CA ILE A 413 -4.46 -12.20 -19.75
C ILE A 413 -2.96 -11.90 -19.67
N LYS A 414 -2.26 -11.87 -20.82
CA LYS A 414 -0.81 -11.60 -20.87
C LYS A 414 -0.47 -10.22 -20.31
N LYS A 415 -1.31 -9.21 -20.61
CA LYS A 415 -1.09 -7.83 -20.17
C LYS A 415 -1.59 -7.58 -18.75
N ASN A 416 -2.79 -8.04 -18.41
CA ASN A 416 -3.47 -7.63 -17.18
C ASN A 416 -3.37 -8.66 -16.05
N GLY A 417 -2.98 -9.90 -16.38
CA GLY A 417 -2.98 -11.02 -15.44
C GLY A 417 -4.36 -11.62 -15.24
N ARG A 418 -4.40 -12.95 -15.08
CA ARG A 418 -5.63 -13.74 -15.04
C ARG A 418 -6.62 -13.29 -13.95
N TYR A 419 -6.11 -12.88 -12.79
CA TYR A 419 -6.94 -12.40 -11.69
C TYR A 419 -7.68 -11.11 -12.03
N HIS A 420 -7.00 -10.12 -12.63
CA HIS A 420 -7.64 -8.86 -12.98
C HIS A 420 -8.68 -9.07 -14.08
N CYS A 421 -8.39 -9.93 -15.07
CA CYS A 421 -9.38 -10.29 -16.09
C CYS A 421 -10.62 -11.00 -15.49
N TYR A 422 -10.42 -11.84 -14.47
CA TYR A 422 -11.55 -12.44 -13.77
C TYR A 422 -12.36 -11.40 -12.99
N LEU A 423 -11.71 -10.45 -12.31
CA LEU A 423 -12.42 -9.33 -11.68
C LEU A 423 -13.21 -8.52 -12.72
N ASP A 424 -12.67 -8.26 -13.91
CA ASP A 424 -13.40 -7.58 -14.98
C ASP A 424 -14.66 -8.34 -15.40
N ARG A 425 -14.60 -9.69 -15.45
CA ARG A 425 -15.76 -10.55 -15.67
C ARG A 425 -16.82 -10.40 -14.58
N VAL A 426 -16.40 -10.34 -13.31
CA VAL A 426 -17.30 -10.14 -12.16
C VAL A 426 -17.92 -8.74 -12.22
N ARG A 427 -17.13 -7.68 -12.44
CA ARG A 427 -17.61 -6.30 -12.55
C ARG A 427 -18.65 -6.14 -13.65
N LYS A 428 -18.38 -6.71 -14.84
CA LYS A 428 -19.36 -6.73 -15.94
C LYS A 428 -20.68 -7.37 -15.50
N LEU A 429 -20.62 -8.54 -14.85
CA LEU A 429 -21.82 -9.23 -14.39
C LEU A 429 -22.59 -8.42 -13.35
N MET A 430 -21.90 -7.75 -12.42
CA MET A 430 -22.54 -6.87 -11.45
C MET A 430 -23.29 -5.73 -12.14
N THR A 431 -22.69 -5.10 -13.15
CA THR A 431 -23.36 -4.06 -13.97
C THR A 431 -24.56 -4.63 -14.72
N ASP A 432 -24.45 -5.82 -15.31
CA ASP A 432 -25.57 -6.48 -15.99
C ASP A 432 -26.72 -6.84 -15.03
N CYS A 433 -26.40 -7.05 -13.74
CA CYS A 433 -27.36 -7.22 -12.65
C CYS A 433 -27.90 -5.87 -12.09
N GLY A 434 -27.58 -4.74 -12.73
CA GLY A 434 -28.09 -3.42 -12.38
C GLY A 434 -27.44 -2.77 -11.15
N TYR A 435 -26.19 -3.12 -10.83
CA TYR A 435 -25.45 -2.53 -9.72
C TYR A 435 -24.34 -1.58 -10.17
N VAL A 436 -24.17 -0.49 -9.43
CA VAL A 436 -22.95 0.31 -9.47
C VAL A 436 -21.86 -0.47 -8.76
N VAL A 437 -20.74 -0.69 -9.44
CA VAL A 437 -19.60 -1.43 -8.90
C VAL A 437 -18.74 -0.50 -8.04
N GLU A 438 -18.74 -0.74 -6.73
CA GLU A 438 -17.78 -0.16 -5.80
C GLU A 438 -16.69 -1.20 -5.48
N GLU A 439 -15.46 -0.75 -5.17
CA GLU A 439 -14.32 -1.62 -4.91
C GLU A 439 -13.49 -1.13 -3.72
N GLU A 440 -13.00 -2.06 -2.89
CA GLU A 440 -11.97 -1.80 -1.89
C GLU A 440 -10.83 -2.83 -1.99
N ARG A 441 -9.59 -2.36 -1.84
CA ARG A 441 -8.43 -3.24 -1.65
C ARG A 441 -8.21 -3.43 -0.15
N LEU A 442 -8.73 -4.54 0.36
CA LEU A 442 -8.70 -4.90 1.77
C LEU A 442 -7.26 -5.00 2.32
N ARG A 443 -7.11 -4.62 3.59
CA ARG A 443 -5.84 -4.68 4.33
C ARG A 443 -5.66 -6.03 5.05
N ILE A 444 -5.88 -7.11 4.31
CA ILE A 444 -5.74 -8.49 4.78
C ILE A 444 -4.46 -9.14 4.22
N PRO A 445 -3.90 -10.17 4.87
CA PRO A 445 -2.68 -10.85 4.43
C PRO A 445 -2.91 -11.82 3.25
N SER A 446 -3.68 -11.40 2.24
CA SER A 446 -4.03 -12.19 1.05
C SER A 446 -3.65 -11.47 -0.25
N THR A 447 -3.27 -12.24 -1.27
CA THR A 447 -3.09 -11.72 -2.64
C THR A 447 -4.41 -11.53 -3.38
N LYS A 448 -5.52 -12.05 -2.81
CA LYS A 448 -6.89 -11.96 -3.32
C LYS A 448 -7.72 -11.00 -2.47
N ASN A 449 -7.19 -9.81 -2.24
CA ASN A 449 -7.72 -8.84 -1.29
C ASN A 449 -8.64 -7.78 -1.91
N ILE A 450 -9.32 -8.07 -3.02
CA ILE A 450 -10.22 -7.10 -3.66
C ILE A 450 -11.65 -7.47 -3.31
N ALA A 451 -12.33 -6.58 -2.60
CA ALA A 451 -13.76 -6.65 -2.33
C ALA A 451 -14.51 -5.84 -3.39
N LEU A 452 -15.48 -6.47 -4.05
CA LEU A 452 -16.42 -5.84 -4.96
C LEU A 452 -17.77 -5.70 -4.26
N VAL A 453 -18.36 -4.51 -4.30
CA VAL A 453 -19.57 -4.16 -3.55
C VAL A 453 -20.66 -3.72 -4.51
N GLY A 454 -21.84 -4.35 -4.38
CA GLY A 454 -23.07 -3.92 -5.04
C GLY A 454 -24.07 -3.47 -3.99
N ARG A 455 -24.12 -2.17 -3.69
CA ARG A 455 -25.08 -1.58 -2.73
C ARG A 455 -25.91 -0.42 -3.29
N LYS A 456 -25.66 -0.03 -4.53
CA LYS A 456 -26.35 1.04 -5.26
C LYS A 456 -26.81 0.49 -6.61
N ARG A 457 -28.02 0.89 -7.02
CA ARG A 457 -28.59 0.52 -8.32
C ARG A 457 -28.19 1.51 -9.40
N THR A 458 -28.08 1.03 -10.64
CA THR A 458 -27.84 1.88 -11.83
C THR A 458 -29.12 2.50 -12.37
N PHE A 459 -30.26 2.16 -11.80
CA PHE A 459 -31.60 2.59 -12.18
C PHE A 459 -32.38 2.98 -10.91
N ARG A 460 -33.46 3.73 -11.08
CA ARG A 460 -34.32 4.14 -9.96
C ARG A 460 -35.32 3.04 -9.60
N GLU A 461 -35.85 3.06 -8.39
CA GLU A 461 -36.81 2.06 -7.92
C GLU A 461 -38.11 2.06 -8.75
N ASP A 462 -38.52 3.22 -9.24
CA ASP A 462 -39.71 3.44 -10.07
C ASP A 462 -39.50 3.16 -11.57
N ASP A 463 -38.29 2.75 -11.99
CA ASP A 463 -37.97 2.44 -13.39
C ASP A 463 -38.29 0.98 -13.72
N GLU A 464 -39.58 0.69 -13.90
CA GLU A 464 -40.06 -0.66 -14.24
C GLU A 464 -39.49 -1.18 -15.57
N GLU A 465 -39.23 -0.32 -16.54
CA GLU A 465 -38.72 -0.72 -17.85
C GLU A 465 -37.29 -1.27 -17.72
N GLU A 466 -36.39 -0.52 -17.06
CA GLU A 466 -35.02 -0.95 -16.86
C GLU A 466 -34.94 -2.17 -15.92
N TYR A 467 -35.79 -2.22 -14.90
CA TYR A 467 -35.92 -3.39 -14.03
C TYR A 467 -36.29 -4.65 -14.82
N ASN A 468 -37.26 -4.57 -15.74
CA ASN A 468 -37.65 -5.67 -16.61
C ASN A 468 -36.53 -6.06 -17.60
N ARG A 469 -35.77 -5.10 -18.12
CA ARG A 469 -34.60 -5.37 -18.98
C ARG A 469 -33.49 -6.11 -18.21
N ILE A 470 -33.24 -5.75 -16.95
CA ILE A 470 -32.27 -6.43 -16.09
C ILE A 470 -32.74 -7.85 -15.78
N LYS A 471 -34.01 -8.04 -15.42
CA LYS A 471 -34.60 -9.39 -15.23
C LYS A 471 -34.42 -10.28 -16.46
N LYS A 472 -34.68 -9.76 -17.66
CA LYS A 472 -34.46 -10.50 -18.91
C LYS A 472 -32.99 -10.89 -19.12
N ARG A 473 -32.05 -9.97 -18.84
CA ARG A 473 -30.60 -10.25 -18.91
C ARG A 473 -30.17 -11.34 -17.93
N ILE A 474 -30.62 -11.26 -16.68
CA ILE A 474 -30.35 -12.29 -15.67
C ILE A 474 -30.92 -13.64 -16.08
N LYS A 475 -32.16 -13.66 -16.58
CA LYS A 475 -32.78 -14.89 -17.07
C LYS A 475 -31.97 -15.50 -18.22
N ALA A 476 -31.46 -14.70 -19.15
CA ALA A 476 -30.61 -15.20 -20.23
C ALA A 476 -29.32 -15.88 -19.71
N TYR A 477 -28.67 -15.33 -18.66
CA TYR A 477 -27.52 -15.99 -18.03
C TYR A 477 -27.87 -17.34 -17.40
N ILE A 478 -29.04 -17.45 -16.76
CA ILE A 478 -29.51 -18.69 -16.16
C ILE A 478 -29.83 -19.72 -17.25
N ASP A 479 -30.62 -19.31 -18.25
CA ASP A 479 -31.04 -20.16 -19.36
C ASP A 479 -29.82 -20.68 -20.15
N GLU A 480 -28.77 -19.87 -20.33
CA GLU A 480 -27.50 -20.30 -20.97
C GLU A 480 -26.81 -21.42 -20.17
N VAL A 481 -26.75 -21.29 -18.84
CA VAL A 481 -26.17 -22.32 -17.97
C VAL A 481 -27.00 -23.59 -18.01
N GLU A 482 -28.33 -23.49 -17.94
CA GLU A 482 -29.23 -24.64 -17.99
C GLU A 482 -29.16 -25.35 -19.35
N ALA A 483 -29.18 -24.60 -20.45
CA ALA A 483 -29.08 -25.14 -21.80
C ALA A 483 -27.72 -25.81 -22.09
N SER A 484 -26.65 -25.39 -21.41
CA SER A 484 -25.34 -26.04 -21.57
C SER A 484 -25.35 -27.49 -21.10
N GLY A 485 -26.19 -27.85 -20.12
CA GLY A 485 -26.12 -29.14 -19.43
C GLY A 485 -24.81 -29.38 -18.67
N GLU A 486 -23.91 -28.39 -18.61
CA GLU A 486 -22.57 -28.50 -18.04
C GLU A 486 -22.49 -27.97 -16.60
N PHE A 487 -23.63 -27.63 -15.97
CA PHE A 487 -23.64 -27.12 -14.61
C PHE A 487 -23.11 -28.17 -13.64
N LYS A 488 -21.90 -27.94 -13.11
CA LYS A 488 -21.26 -28.82 -12.14
C LYS A 488 -21.63 -28.37 -10.74
N LEU A 489 -22.46 -29.17 -10.09
CA LEU A 489 -22.74 -29.01 -8.67
C LEU A 489 -21.44 -29.16 -7.87
N ARG A 490 -21.26 -28.28 -6.89
CA ARG A 490 -20.22 -28.47 -5.88
C ARG A 490 -20.58 -29.71 -5.08
N ILE A 491 -19.59 -30.59 -4.95
CA ILE A 491 -19.69 -31.80 -4.14
C ILE A 491 -19.16 -31.44 -2.74
N PRO A 492 -19.80 -31.90 -1.65
CA PRO A 492 -19.27 -31.76 -0.30
C PRO A 492 -17.82 -32.24 -0.17
N ASP A 493 -17.05 -31.62 0.73
CA ASP A 493 -15.61 -31.90 0.83
C ASP A 493 -15.30 -33.32 1.28
N ASP A 494 -16.14 -33.90 2.14
CA ASP A 494 -16.03 -35.29 2.59
C ASP A 494 -16.24 -36.26 1.43
N GLU A 495 -17.24 -36.01 0.58
CA GLU A 495 -17.48 -36.81 -0.62
C GLU A 495 -16.33 -36.65 -1.62
N LYS A 496 -15.82 -35.43 -1.81
CA LYS A 496 -14.64 -35.19 -2.64
C LYS A 496 -13.41 -35.95 -2.13
N GLN A 497 -13.19 -35.99 -0.82
CA GLN A 497 -12.11 -36.77 -0.20
C GLN A 497 -12.32 -38.28 -0.40
N ARG A 498 -13.55 -38.78 -0.23
CA ARG A 498 -13.90 -40.20 -0.50
C ARG A 498 -13.62 -40.57 -1.96
N GLN A 499 -14.03 -39.73 -2.91
CA GLN A 499 -13.77 -39.95 -4.34
C GLN A 499 -12.27 -39.94 -4.66
N LEU A 500 -11.49 -39.05 -4.03
CA LEU A 500 -10.03 -39.01 -4.18
C LEU A 500 -9.36 -40.25 -3.61
N LEU A 501 -9.79 -40.71 -2.43
CA LEU A 501 -9.29 -41.93 -1.80
C LEU A 501 -9.62 -43.16 -2.66
N ALA A 502 -10.85 -43.27 -3.14
CA ALA A 502 -11.28 -44.34 -4.04
C ALA A 502 -10.43 -44.38 -5.32
N LYS A 503 -10.16 -43.23 -5.94
CA LYS A 503 -9.25 -43.13 -7.10
C LYS A 503 -7.82 -43.54 -6.78
N ARG A 504 -7.31 -43.19 -5.59
CA ARG A 504 -5.96 -43.60 -5.14
C ARG A 504 -5.88 -45.11 -4.89
N LEU A 505 -6.92 -45.71 -4.31
CA LEU A 505 -6.99 -47.15 -4.07
C LEU A 505 -7.10 -47.92 -5.39
N ALA A 506 -7.96 -47.47 -6.30
CA ALA A 506 -8.10 -48.08 -7.64
C ALA A 506 -6.79 -48.04 -8.46
N ARG A 507 -5.97 -47.00 -8.28
CA ARG A 507 -4.64 -46.88 -8.90
C ARG A 507 -3.55 -47.73 -8.24
N LYS A 508 -3.78 -48.27 -7.04
CA LYS A 508 -2.85 -49.19 -6.37
C LYS A 508 -3.17 -50.67 -6.65
N THR A 509 -4.38 -50.95 -7.13
CA THR A 509 -4.84 -52.28 -7.55
C THR A 509 -4.57 -52.59 -9.03
N HIS A 510 -4.04 -51.63 -9.78
CA HIS A 510 -3.42 -51.79 -11.10
C HIS A 510 -1.93 -51.53 -10.98
#